data_AF-A0A1H3P198-F1
#
_entry.id   AF-A0A1H3P198-F1
#
_cell.length_a   1.000
_cell.length_b   1.000
_cell.length_c   1.000
_cell.angle_alpha   90.00
_cell.angle_beta   90.00
_cell.angle_gamma   90.00
#
_symmetry.space_group_name_H-M   'P 1'
#
loop_
_entity.id
_entity.type
_entity.pdbx_description
1 polymer ?
#
loop_
_entity_poly.entity_id
_entity_poly.type
_entity_poly.pdbx_seq_one_letter_code
_entity_poly.pdbx_strand_id
1 'polypeptide(L)'
;MDSTRYSNSKKKGEGNTVNSNAYLVWAFIEAANYARRFCAKAKRCFEKKKAKTNSVIATKALAHKLAQVSYHMLKEKHHLM
;
A
#
# COMPACT_ATOMS: atom_id res chain seq x y z
N MET A 1 32.77 -7.33 -12.00
CA MET A 1 31.89 -8.52 -12.09
C MET A 1 30.57 -8.15 -11.43
N ASP A 2 29.79 -7.30 -12.08
CA ASP A 2 28.61 -6.68 -11.48
C ASP A 2 27.38 -7.53 -11.79
N SER A 3 27.01 -8.37 -10.84
CA SER A 3 25.87 -9.29 -10.92
C SER A 3 24.55 -8.51 -10.84
N THR A 4 24.17 -7.92 -11.97
CA THR A 4 22.91 -7.19 -12.08
C THR A 4 21.75 -8.18 -12.05
N ARG A 5 20.96 -8.14 -10.97
CA ARG A 5 19.84 -9.06 -10.74
C ARG A 5 18.61 -8.59 -11.51
N TYR A 6 18.19 -9.36 -12.52
CA TYR A 6 16.95 -9.14 -13.26
C TYR A 6 15.86 -10.09 -12.77
N SER A 7 14.61 -9.61 -12.69
CA SER A 7 13.44 -10.47 -12.48
C SER A 7 12.29 -9.95 -13.33
N ASN A 8 11.64 -10.84 -14.08
CA ASN A 8 10.51 -10.50 -14.97
C ASN A 8 10.84 -9.33 -15.93
N SER A 9 11.93 -9.46 -16.66
CA SER A 9 12.39 -8.48 -17.67
C SER A 9 12.65 -7.07 -17.13
N LYS A 10 12.73 -6.90 -15.81
CA LYS A 10 12.97 -5.61 -15.15
C LYS A 10 14.23 -5.69 -14.30
N LYS A 11 15.10 -4.68 -14.45
CA LYS A 11 16.31 -4.52 -13.63
C LYS A 11 15.91 -4.19 -12.20
N LYS A 12 16.32 -5.03 -11.24
CA LYS A 12 16.03 -4.81 -9.83
C LYS A 12 16.88 -3.65 -9.33
N GLY A 13 16.26 -2.60 -8.81
CA GLY A 13 16.93 -1.42 -8.23
C GLY A 13 16.66 -0.09 -8.94
N GLU A 14 16.16 -0.10 -10.18
CA GLU A 14 15.98 1.14 -10.96
C GLU A 14 14.50 1.56 -11.15
N GLY A 15 13.54 0.74 -10.74
CA GLY A 15 12.12 0.93 -11.07
C GLY A 15 11.28 1.79 -10.13
N ASN A 16 11.81 2.30 -9.02
CA ASN A 16 11.01 2.99 -7.98
C ASN A 16 11.44 4.44 -7.68
N THR A 17 12.44 4.97 -8.38
CA THR A 17 13.01 6.30 -8.03
C THR A 17 12.11 7.45 -8.49
N VAL A 18 11.19 7.23 -9.42
CA VAL A 18 10.31 8.28 -9.97
C VAL A 18 8.87 8.11 -9.49
N ASN A 19 8.60 8.69 -8.32
CA ASN A 19 7.34 9.32 -7.96
C ASN A 19 6.07 8.44 -7.87
N SER A 20 6.03 7.59 -6.83
CA SER A 20 4.75 7.51 -6.10
C SER A 20 4.48 8.90 -5.51
N ASN A 21 3.35 9.53 -5.83
CA ASN A 21 3.02 10.86 -5.31
C ASN A 21 3.11 10.83 -3.77
N ALA A 22 4.07 11.57 -3.21
CA ALA A 22 4.33 11.60 -1.77
C ALA A 22 3.09 12.03 -0.98
N TYR A 23 2.28 12.93 -1.54
CA TYR A 23 1.00 13.36 -0.94
C TYR A 23 -0.02 12.23 -0.92
N LEU A 24 -0.10 11.40 -1.97
CA LEU A 24 -0.99 10.24 -1.98
C LEU A 24 -0.56 9.21 -0.93
N VAL A 25 0.75 8.95 -0.83
CA VAL A 25 1.27 8.05 0.21
C VAL A 25 0.91 8.59 1.59
N TRP A 26 1.15 9.87 1.84
CA TRP A 26 0.81 10.52 3.11
C TRP A 26 -0.69 10.44 3.41
N ALA A 27 -1.55 10.74 2.42
CA ALA A 27 -3.00 10.65 2.55
C ALA A 27 -3.47 9.23 2.90
N PHE A 28 -2.92 8.19 2.27
CA PHE A 28 -3.28 6.81 2.59
C PHE A 28 -2.75 6.34 3.95
N ILE A 29 -1.62 6.87 4.41
CA ILE A 29 -1.12 6.62 5.77
C ILE A 29 -2.06 7.24 6.81
N GLU A 30 -2.51 8.47 6.58
CA GLU A 30 -3.52 9.11 7.44
C GLU A 30 -4.85 8.38 7.41
N ALA A 31 -5.33 7.97 6.23
CA ALA A 31 -6.52 7.14 6.08
C ALA A 31 -6.37 5.79 6.81
N ALA A 32 -5.19 5.17 6.81
CA ALA A 32 -4.93 3.93 7.54
C ALA A 32 -4.98 4.16 9.06
N ASN A 33 -4.43 5.27 9.56
CA ASN A 33 -4.52 5.65 10.97
C ASN A 33 -5.96 5.89 11.40
N TYR A 34 -6.76 6.56 10.57
CA TYR A 34 -8.18 6.78 10.79
C TYR A 34 -8.96 5.45 10.76
N ALA A 35 -8.80 4.65 9.70
CA ALA A 35 -9.47 3.37 9.53
C ALA A 35 -9.21 2.41 10.70
N ARG A 36 -8.00 2.41 11.26
CA ARG A 36 -7.66 1.62 12.45
C ARG A 36 -8.48 2.00 13.69
N ARG A 37 -8.90 3.26 13.81
CA ARG A 37 -9.69 3.77 14.96
C ARG A 37 -11.17 3.46 14.79
N PHE A 38 -11.71 3.65 13.59
CA PHE A 38 -13.17 3.61 13.37
C PHE A 38 -13.69 2.32 12.72
N CYS A 39 -12.81 1.48 12.15
CA CYS A 39 -13.22 0.23 11.51
C CYS A 39 -12.59 -0.99 12.20
N ALA A 40 -13.43 -1.82 12.83
CA ALA A 40 -13.01 -3.04 13.51
C ALA A 40 -12.30 -4.03 12.57
N LYS A 41 -12.74 -4.13 11.30
CA LYS A 41 -12.14 -5.00 10.28
C LYS A 41 -10.73 -4.53 9.90
N ALA A 42 -10.55 -3.22 9.67
CA ALA A 42 -9.24 -2.63 9.40
C ALA A 42 -8.29 -2.80 10.61
N LYS A 43 -8.78 -2.58 11.83
CA LYS A 43 -8.05 -2.82 13.07
C LYS A 43 -7.57 -4.27 13.17
N ARG A 44 -8.45 -5.27 12.94
CA ARG A 44 -8.07 -6.69 12.98
C ARG A 44 -6.99 -7.03 11.95
N CYS A 45 -7.08 -6.50 10.73
CA CYS A 45 -6.05 -6.69 9.71
C CYS A 45 -4.71 -6.07 10.13
N PHE A 46 -4.74 -4.87 10.70
CA PHE A 46 -3.56 -4.20 11.23
C PHE A 46 -2.93 -4.99 12.38
N GLU A 47 -3.69 -5.38 13.39
CA GLU A 47 -3.17 -6.12 14.56
C GLU A 47 -2.59 -7.49 14.14
N LYS A 48 -3.25 -8.21 13.21
CA LYS A 48 -2.70 -9.46 12.66
C LYS A 48 -1.36 -9.26 11.97
N LYS A 49 -1.15 -8.13 11.29
CA LYS A 49 0.11 -7.80 10.62
C LYS A 49 1.15 -7.32 11.63
N LYS A 50 0.76 -6.47 12.57
CA LYS A 50 1.60 -5.96 13.67
C LYS A 50 2.15 -7.10 14.52
N ALA A 51 1.34 -8.11 14.84
CA ALA A 51 1.77 -9.27 15.61
C ALA A 51 2.91 -10.08 14.95
N LYS A 52 3.09 -9.97 13.63
CA LYS A 52 4.14 -10.66 12.86
C LYS A 52 5.33 -9.78 12.52
N THR A 53 5.20 -8.46 12.65
CA THR A 53 6.21 -7.49 12.17
C THR A 53 6.30 -6.30 13.14
N ASN A 54 6.54 -5.08 12.64
CA ASN A 54 6.44 -3.84 13.40
C ASN A 54 5.18 -3.04 13.04
N SER A 55 4.87 -2.01 13.83
CA SER A 55 3.71 -1.13 13.64
C SER A 55 3.79 -0.33 12.33
N VAL A 56 4.96 0.18 11.96
CA VAL A 56 5.17 0.98 10.76
C VAL A 56 4.87 0.18 9.50
N ILE A 57 5.38 -1.05 9.41
CA ILE A 57 5.11 -1.97 8.30
C ILE A 57 3.63 -2.35 8.27
N ALA A 58 3.00 -2.56 9.44
CA ALA A 58 1.57 -2.84 9.52
C ALA A 58 0.72 -1.67 9.01
N THR A 59 1.07 -0.42 9.34
CA THR A 59 0.38 0.78 8.83
C THR A 59 0.54 0.90 7.32
N LYS A 60 1.76 0.73 6.81
CA LYS A 60 2.03 0.76 5.36
C LYS A 60 1.24 -0.32 4.61
N ALA A 61 1.15 -1.52 5.19
CA ALA A 61 0.38 -2.61 4.60
C ALA A 61 -1.13 -2.33 4.59
N LEU A 62 -1.67 -1.69 5.64
CA LEU A 62 -3.06 -1.26 5.68
C LEU A 62 -3.33 -0.15 4.65
N ALA A 63 -2.46 0.87 4.58
CA ALA A 63 -2.54 1.95 3.60
C ALA A 63 -2.55 1.42 2.16
N HIS A 64 -1.67 0.45 1.86
CA HIS A 64 -1.63 -0.19 0.54
C HIS A 64 -2.92 -0.93 0.21
N LYS A 65 -3.52 -1.65 1.17
CA LYS A 65 -4.83 -2.31 0.98
C LYS A 65 -5.93 -1.30 0.71
N LEU A 66 -5.94 -0.17 1.41
CA LEU A 66 -6.91 0.91 1.16
C LEU A 66 -6.75 1.47 -0.25
N ALA A 67 -5.52 1.76 -0.67
CA ALA A 67 -5.22 2.24 -2.01
C ALA A 67 -5.66 1.26 -3.11
N GLN A 68 -5.42 -0.05 -2.92
CA GLN A 68 -5.88 -1.09 -3.84
C GLN A 68 -7.40 -1.10 -3.95
N VAL A 69 -8.12 -1.09 -2.83
CA VAL A 69 -9.60 -1.07 -2.83
C VAL A 69 -10.13 0.21 -3.48
N SER A 70 -9.55 1.38 -3.17
CA SER A 70 -9.91 2.64 -3.81
C SER A 70 -9.74 2.57 -5.33
N TYR A 71 -8.60 2.08 -5.80
CA TYR A 71 -8.34 1.90 -7.24
C TYR A 71 -9.38 0.98 -7.90
N HIS A 72 -9.72 -0.15 -7.26
CA HIS A 72 -10.74 -1.06 -7.78
C HIS A 72 -12.13 -0.41 -7.84
N MET A 73 -12.54 0.34 -6.82
CA MET A 73 -13.81 1.08 -6.82
C MET A 73 -13.87 2.15 -7.90
N LEU A 74 -12.77 2.88 -8.11
CA LEU A 74 -12.66 3.89 -9.17
C LEU A 74 -12.73 3.24 -10.57
N LYS A 75 -12.05 2.11 -10.76
CA LYS A 75 -12.05 1.37 -12.02
C LYS A 75 -13.43 0.75 -12.33
N GLU A 76 -14.10 0.21 -11.34
CA GLU A 76 -15.46 -0.34 -11.48
C GLU A 76 -16.46 0.76 -11.88
N LYS A 77 -16.38 1.94 -11.24
CA LYS A 77 -17.21 3.10 -11.58
C LYS A 77 -17.00 3.61 -13.01
N HIS A 78 -15.77 3.55 -13.51
CA HIS A 78 -15.46 3.95 -14.89
C HIS A 78 -16.00 2.96 -15.94
N HIS A 79 -16.27 1.71 -15.58
CA HIS A 79 -16.84 0.73 -16.51
C HIS A 79 -18.38 0.78 -16.58
N LEU A 80 -19.02 1.46 -15.62
CA LEU A 80 -20.47 1.62 -15.51
C LEU A 80 -20.95 2.99 -16.04
N MET A 81 -20.07 3.75 -16.69
CA MET A 81 -20.35 4.96 -17.47
C MET A 81 -20.06 4.69 -18.93
#